data_AF-A0A382L625-F1
#
_entry.id   AF-A0A382L625-F1
#
_cell.length_a   1.000
_cell.length_b   1.000
_cell.length_c   1.000
_cell.angle_alpha   90.00
_cell.angle_beta   90.00
_cell.angle_gamma   90.00
#
_symmetry.space_group_name_H-M   'P 1'
#
loop_
_entity.id
_entity.type
_entity.pdbx_description
1 polymer ?
#
loop_
_entity_poly.entity_id
_entity_poly.type
_entity_poly.pdbx_seq_one_letter_code
_entity_poly.pdbx_strand_id
1 'polypeptide(L)' 'MRQQAIGLESPPFTTDVEKGAIIKFAEAIEDDNPVFNDEAAARGSKYGGLIAPPTFLRSMGAYR' A
#
# COMPACT_ATOMS: atom_id res chain seq x y z
N MET A 1 -26.12 -6.72 20.33
CA MET A 1 -25.58 -6.22 19.05
C MET A 1 -24.07 -5.98 19.13
N ARG A 2 -23.54 -4.90 19.76
CA ARG A 2 -22.08 -4.60 19.76
C ARG A 2 -21.16 -5.73 20.28
N GLN A 3 -21.54 -6.41 21.35
CA GLN A 3 -20.71 -7.48 21.94
C GLN A 3 -20.54 -8.69 21.01
N GLN A 4 -21.48 -8.94 20.10
CA GLN A 4 -21.45 -10.10 19.18
C GLN A 4 -20.42 -9.93 18.05
N ALA A 5 -19.93 -8.70 17.81
CA ALA A 5 -18.93 -8.42 16.79
C ALA A 5 -17.48 -8.55 17.30
N ILE A 6 -17.28 -8.66 18.62
CA ILE A 6 -15.94 -8.78 19.21
C ILE A 6 -15.40 -10.19 18.90
N GLY A 7 -14.23 -10.25 18.25
CA GLY A 7 -13.60 -11.50 17.84
C GLY A 7 -14.13 -12.08 16.53
N LEU A 8 -15.01 -11.38 15.82
CA LEU A 8 -15.42 -11.78 14.47
C LEU A 8 -14.30 -11.44 13.48
N GLU A 9 -13.81 -12.46 12.77
CA GLU A 9 -12.76 -12.34 11.75
C GLU A 9 -13.37 -12.46 10.34
N SER A 10 -12.84 -11.69 9.38
CA SER A 10 -13.16 -11.88 7.97
C SER A 10 -12.34 -13.02 7.37
N PRO A 11 -12.82 -13.68 6.29
CA PRO A 11 -11.97 -14.57 5.51
C PRO A 11 -10.71 -13.84 5.01
N PRO A 12 -9.56 -14.52 4.92
CA PRO A 12 -8.37 -13.91 4.33
C PRO A 12 -8.61 -13.66 2.83
N PHE A 13 -8.03 -12.58 2.32
CA PHE A 13 -8.03 -12.27 0.89
C PHE A 13 -6.66 -11.78 0.46
N THR A 14 -6.37 -11.91 -0.84
CA THR A 14 -5.15 -11.40 -1.45
C THR A 14 -5.51 -10.26 -2.39
N THR A 15 -4.65 -9.23 -2.43
CA THR A 15 -4.72 -8.18 -3.43
C THR A 15 -3.34 -7.99 -4.03
N ASP A 16 -3.29 -7.73 -5.32
CA ASP A 16 -2.06 -7.31 -5.97
C ASP A 16 -1.79 -5.85 -5.63
N VAL A 17 -0.54 -5.56 -5.24
CA VAL A 17 -0.07 -4.19 -5.03
C VAL A 17 0.61 -3.73 -6.30
N GLU A 18 -0.10 -2.90 -7.07
CA GLU A 18 0.38 -2.40 -8.35
C GLU A 18 1.26 -1.16 -8.18
N LYS A 19 2.30 -1.04 -9.03
CA LYS A 19 3.19 0.14 -9.07
C LYS A 19 2.42 1.45 -9.24
N GLY A 20 1.41 1.46 -10.11
CA GLY A 20 0.58 2.65 -10.31
C GLY A 20 -0.21 3.06 -9.07
N ALA A 21 -0.61 2.10 -8.22
CA ALA A 21 -1.26 2.40 -6.96
C ALA A 21 -0.28 3.01 -5.95
N ILE A 22 0.94 2.47 -5.87
CA ILE A 22 2.02 2.99 -5.03
C ILE A 22 2.29 4.47 -5.36
N ILE A 23 2.51 4.78 -6.63
CA ILE A 23 2.80 6.15 -7.11
C ILE A 23 1.62 7.07 -6.79
N LYS A 24 0.39 6.68 -7.17
CA LYS A 24 -0.82 7.47 -6.89
C LYS A 24 -1.00 7.77 -5.40
N PHE A 25 -0.68 6.82 -4.52
CA PHE A 25 -0.78 7.03 -3.09
C PHE A 25 0.28 8.02 -2.59
N ALA A 26 1.53 7.85 -3.00
CA ALA A 26 2.62 8.75 -2.63
C ALA A 26 2.37 10.19 -3.12
N GLU A 27 1.88 10.35 -4.36
CA GLU A 27 1.41 11.64 -4.89
C GLU A 27 0.28 12.24 -4.05
N ALA A 28 -0.71 11.43 -3.64
CA ALA A 28 -1.87 11.90 -2.88
C ALA A 28 -1.53 12.37 -1.45
N ILE A 29 -0.43 11.88 -0.86
CA ILE A 29 0.05 12.31 0.46
C ILE A 29 1.21 13.30 0.37
N GLU A 30 1.56 13.74 -0.85
CA GLU A 30 2.66 14.66 -1.14
C GLU A 30 4.03 14.15 -0.61
N ASP A 31 4.26 12.84 -0.65
CA ASP A 31 5.56 12.23 -0.33
C ASP A 31 6.38 12.11 -1.62
N ASP A 32 7.37 12.99 -1.76
CA ASP A 32 8.23 13.12 -2.94
C ASP A 32 9.40 12.13 -2.98
N ASN A 33 9.47 11.19 -2.03
CA ASN A 33 10.57 10.24 -1.98
C ASN A 33 10.64 9.39 -3.27
N PRO A 34 11.78 9.40 -4.00
CA PRO A 34 11.89 8.75 -5.30
C PRO A 34 11.74 7.23 -5.22
N VAL A 35 11.92 6.60 -4.05
CA VAL A 35 11.73 5.15 -3.90
C VAL A 35 10.27 4.70 -4.05
N PHE A 36 9.32 5.64 -3.97
CA PHE A 36 7.89 5.40 -4.13
C PHE A 36 7.35 5.88 -5.48
N ASN A 37 8.04 6.81 -6.13
CA ASN A 37 7.51 7.56 -7.29
C ASN A 37 8.32 7.37 -8.58
N ASP A 38 9.61 7.05 -8.48
CA ASP A 38 10.53 6.94 -9.62
C ASP A 38 11.08 5.52 -9.72
N GLU A 39 10.61 4.78 -10.72
CA GLU A 39 11.04 3.41 -10.99
C GLU A 39 12.53 3.28 -11.33
N ALA A 40 13.15 4.28 -11.97
CA ALA A 40 14.57 4.25 -12.27
C ALA A 40 15.41 4.46 -11.00
N ALA A 41 15.06 5.46 -10.18
CA ALA A 41 15.70 5.71 -8.90
C ALA A 41 15.50 4.55 -7.91
N ALA A 42 14.28 4.00 -7.83
CA ALA A 42 13.96 2.90 -6.93
C ALA A 42 14.70 1.60 -7.31
N ARG A 43 14.92 1.34 -8.61
CA ARG A 43 15.75 0.22 -9.08
C ARG A 43 17.21 0.31 -8.63
N GLY A 44 17.75 1.52 -8.50
CA GLY A 44 19.08 1.77 -7.95
C GLY A 44 19.18 1.61 -6.43
N SER A 45 18.05 1.51 -5.74
CA SER A 45 18.01 1.29 -4.29
C SER A 45 18.25 -0.18 -3.93
N LYS A 46 18.47 -0.45 -2.65
CA LYS A 46 18.57 -1.82 -2.10
C LYS A 46 17.32 -2.69 -2.31
N TYR A 47 16.19 -2.09 -2.71
CA TYR A 47 14.92 -2.79 -2.91
C TYR A 47 14.71 -3.28 -4.35
N GLY A 48 15.50 -2.79 -5.31
CA GLY A 48 15.46 -3.24 -6.71
C GLY A 48 14.20 -2.83 -7.50
N GLY A 49 13.40 -1.91 -6.97
CA GLY A 49 12.18 -1.40 -7.59
C GLY A 49 11.37 -0.54 -6.62
N LEU A 50 10.20 -0.07 -7.08
CA LEU A 50 9.27 0.68 -6.24
C LEU A 50 8.84 -0.12 -5.03
N ILE A 51 8.76 0.55 -3.88
CA ILE A 51 8.19 -0.02 -2.65
C ILE A 51 6.96 0.79 -2.23
N ALA A 52 6.05 0.16 -1.48
CA ALA A 52 4.90 0.87 -0.95
C ALA A 52 5.32 1.81 0.21
N PRO A 53 4.79 3.05 0.27
CA PRO A 53 4.94 3.91 1.44
C PRO A 53 4.46 3.21 2.73
N PRO A 54 5.04 3.53 3.91
CA PRO A 54 4.70 2.84 5.17
C PRO A 54 3.20 2.86 5.52
N THR A 55 2.46 3.84 5.01
CA THR A 55 1.03 4.02 5.25
C THR A 55 0.13 3.58 4.10
N PHE A 56 0.69 2.97 3.04
CA PHE A 56 -0.06 2.55 1.84
C PHE A 56 -1.27 1.65 2.16
N LEU A 57 -1.17 0.80 3.18
CA LEU A 57 -2.29 -0.07 3.58
C LEU A 57 -3.54 0.71 4.03
N ARG A 58 -3.45 2.00 4.31
CA ARG A 58 -4.60 2.86 4.60
C ARG A 58 -5.50 3.11 3.39
N SER A 59 -4.99 2.95 2.17
CA SER A 59 -5.80 3.03 0.94
C SER A 59 -6.35 1.69 0.50
N MET A 60 -6.03 0.59 1.19
CA MET A 60 -6.57 -0.72 0.88
C MET A 60 -7.93 -0.93 1.53
N GLY A 61 -8.85 -1.58 0.80
CA GLY A 61 -10.10 -2.05 1.36
C GLY A 61 -9.86 -3.19 2.35
N ALA A 62 -10.71 -3.27 3.39
CA ALA A 62 -10.68 -4.38 4.35
C ALA A 62 -11.49 -5.61 3.87
N TYR A 63 -12.14 -5.51 2.71
CA TYR A 63 -13.00 -6.54 2.14
C TYR A 63 -13.13 -6.35 0.62
N ARG A 64 -13.44 -7.43 -0.10
CA ARG A 64 -14.04 -7.40 -1.43
C ARG A 64 -15.46 -7.93 -1.33
#